data_AF-A0A816RZE7-F1
#
_entry.id   AF-A0A816RZE7-F1
#
_cell.length_a   1.000
_cell.length_b   1.000
_cell.length_c   1.000
_cell.angle_alpha   90.00
_cell.angle_beta   90.00
_cell.angle_gamma   90.00
#
_symmetry.space_group_name_H-M   'P 1'
#
loop_
_entity.id
_entity.type
_entity.pdbx_description
1 polymer ?
#
loop_
_entity_poly.entity_id
_entity_poly.type
_entity_poly.pdbx_seq_one_letter_code
_entity_poly.pdbx_strand_id
1 'polypeptide(L)' 'MLGLQLDYLDSLVETIKSKVGLLRRKKKKPYIKMDKSSSVRVEIRSK' A
#
# COMPACT_ATOMS: atom_id res chain seq x y z
N MET A 1 9.95 30.29 24.28
CA MET A 1 9.13 29.05 24.31
C MET A 1 8.08 28.95 23.19
N LEU A 2 7.81 29.98 22.37
CA LEU A 2 6.84 29.90 21.26
C LEU A 2 7.38 29.25 19.96
N GLY A 3 8.71 29.23 19.74
CA GLY A 3 9.31 28.67 18.51
C GLY A 3 9.25 27.14 18.41
N LEU A 4 9.45 26.44 19.53
CA LEU A 4 9.45 24.96 19.59
C LEU A 4 8.11 24.32 19.18
N GLN A 5 7.01 25.04 19.37
CA GLN A 5 5.68 24.51 19.05
C GLN A 5 5.40 24.56 17.55
N LEU A 6 5.94 25.55 16.83
CA LEU A 6 5.83 25.63 15.38
C LEU A 6 6.65 24.51 14.71
N ASP A 7 7.89 24.30 15.16
CA ASP A 7 8.76 23.24 14.64
C ASP A 7 8.15 21.84 14.84
N TYR A 8 7.50 21.62 15.99
CA TYR A 8 6.80 20.37 16.26
C TYR A 8 5.60 20.15 15.32
N LEU A 9 4.79 21.18 15.07
CA LEU A 9 3.66 21.09 14.15
C LEU A 9 4.11 20.78 12.73
N ASP A 10 5.16 21.43 12.24
CA ASP A 10 5.70 21.16 10.89
C ASP A 10 6.23 19.73 10.76
N SER A 11 6.97 19.25 11.77
CA SER A 11 7.45 17.87 11.80
C SER A 11 6.31 16.84 11.78
N LEU A 12 5.20 17.14 12.47
CA LEU A 12 4.02 16.29 12.52
C LEU A 12 3.29 16.27 11.17
N VAL A 13 3.13 17.44 10.55
CA VAL A 13 2.52 17.59 9.22
C VAL A 13 3.33 16.85 8.16
N GLU A 14 4.67 16.95 8.18
CA GLU A 14 5.53 16.18 7.27
C GLU A 14 5.41 14.67 7.49
N THR A 15 5.36 14.24 8.75
CA THR A 15 5.18 12.82 9.10
C THR A 15 3.85 12.29 8.59
N ILE A 16 2.76 13.06 8.73
CA ILE A 16 1.43 12.70 8.24
C ILE A 16 1.42 12.61 6.71
N LYS A 17 1.98 13.62 6.02
CA LYS A 17 2.08 13.63 4.54
C LYS A 17 2.82 12.40 4.02
N SER A 18 3.94 12.04 4.62
CA SER A 18 4.72 10.86 4.26
C SER A 18 3.93 9.55 4.45
N LYS A 19 3.29 9.36 5.62
CA LYS A 19 2.48 8.17 5.91
C LYS A 19 1.29 8.03 4.94
N VAL A 20 0.58 9.11 4.66
CA VAL A 20 -0.55 9.10 3.71
C VAL A 20 -0.08 8.79 2.28
N GLY A 21 1.06 9.34 1.85
CA GLY A 21 1.67 9.04 0.55
C GLY A 21 2.00 7.55 0.40
N LEU A 22 2.59 6.94 1.41
CA LEU A 22 2.88 5.50 1.44
C LEU A 22 1.61 4.64 1.37
N LEU A 23 0.57 5.00 2.13
CA LEU A 23 -0.71 4.28 2.10
C LEU A 23 -1.39 4.37 0.73
N ARG A 24 -1.36 5.53 0.05
CA ARG A 24 -1.89 5.70 -1.30
C ARG A 24 -1.15 4.85 -2.33
N ARG A 25 0.19 4.75 -2.22
CA ARG A 25 1.00 3.88 -3.08
C ARG A 25 0.70 2.40 -2.87
N LYS A 26 0.54 1.96 -1.61
CA LYS A 26 0.17 0.57 -1.27
C LYS A 26 -1.22 0.15 -1.74
N LYS A 27 -2.18 1.08 -1.80
CA LYS A 27 -3.55 0.79 -2.27
C LYS A 27 -3.64 0.56 -3.78
N LYS A 28 -2.68 1.02 -4.57
CA LYS A 28 -2.54 0.65 -5.98
C LYS A 28 -1.89 -0.73 -6.06
N LYS A 29 -2.57 -1.78 -5.63
CA LYS A 29 -2.19 -3.14 -6.05
C LYS A 29 -2.52 -3.18 -7.55
N PRO A 30 -1.52 -3.22 -8.45
CA PRO A 30 -1.86 -3.51 -9.84
C PRO A 30 -2.57 -4.86 -9.83
N TYR A 31 -3.61 -5.01 -10.65
CA TYR A 31 -4.11 -6.33 -10.95
C TYR A 31 -2.99 -7.07 -11.67
N ILE A 32 -2.17 -7.78 -10.90
CA ILE A 32 -1.09 -8.61 -11.42
C ILE A 32 -1.79 -9.88 -11.88
N LYS A 33 -1.86 -10.07 -13.21
CA LYS A 33 -2.28 -11.34 -13.78
C LYS A 33 -1.38 -12.41 -13.18
N MET A 34 -1.96 -13.40 -12.49
CA MET A 34 -1.17 -14.51 -11.97
C MET A 34 -0.47 -15.23 -13.12
N ASP A 35 0.79 -15.59 -12.90
CA ASP A 35 1.49 -16.46 -13.82
C ASP A 35 0.82 -17.84 -13.80
N LYS A 36 0.27 -18.23 -14.95
CA LYS A 36 -0.50 -19.46 -15.10
C LYS A 36 0.38 -20.72 -15.03
N SER A 37 1.71 -20.57 -15.06
CA SER A 37 2.66 -21.69 -14.92
C SER A 37 2.48 -22.45 -13.60
N SER A 38 2.04 -21.76 -12.56
CA SER A 38 1.80 -22.32 -11.21
C SER A 38 0.41 -22.94 -11.03
N SER A 39 -0.46 -22.85 -12.03
CA SER A 39 -1.83 -23.36 -11.92
C SER A 39 -1.91 -24.85 -12.27
N VAL A 40 -2.52 -25.64 -11.39
CA VAL A 40 -2.81 -27.06 -11.62
C VAL A 40 -4.01 -27.17 -12.57
N ARG A 41 -3.84 -27.87 -13.70
CA ARG A 41 -4.95 -28.21 -14.59
C ARG A 41 -5.71 -29.40 -14.00
N VAL A 42 -7.01 -29.26 -13.81
CA VAL A 42 -7.88 -30.35 -13.35
C VAL A 42 -8.96 -30.62 -14.40
N GLU A 43 -9.19 -31.90 -14.68
CA GLU A 43 -10.33 -32.37 -15.47
C GLU A 43 -11.48 -32.71 -14.53
N ILE A 44 -12.66 -32.17 -14.79
CA ILE A 44 -13.87 -32.54 -14.05
C ILE A 44 -14.49 -33.74 -14.77
N ARG A 45 -14.57 -34.88 -14.09
CA ARG A 45 -15.27 -36.08 -14.57
C ARG A 45 -16.56 -36.27 -13.79
N SER A 46 -17.69 -36.35 -14.50
CA SER A 46 -18.98 -36.74 -13.93
C SER A 46 -19.03 -38.27 -13.73
N LYS A 47 -19.72 -38.70 -12.67
CA LYS A 47 -19.88 -40.12 -12.27
C LYS A 47 -20.94 -40.82 -13.10
#